data_AF-A0A256YJ33-F1
#
_entry.id   AF-A0A256YJ33-F1
#
_cell.length_a   1.000
_cell.length_b   1.000
_cell.length_c   1.000
_cell.angle_alpha   90.00
_cell.angle_beta   90.00
_cell.angle_gamma   90.00
#
_symmetry.space_group_name_H-M   'P 1'
#
loop_
_entity.id
_entity.type
_entity.pdbx_description
1 polymer ?
#
loop_
_entity_poly.entity_id
_entity_poly.type
_entity_poly.pdbx_seq_one_letter_code
_entity_poly.pdbx_strand_id
1 'polypeptide(L)'
;MDEELKKKIDELLNKFEVQVKELTRRIRELMDSGEFRKAYRLWRIESRRLLRDLEDDLEALEDLFKRSSREDVEDALKYIRRRVEQIFDELFDLAEKLGVKTRSFRSMITIIPVKTIEDTVNEVISSIIRVFENIRSELEDKIEEIMGSYRSTQVVSVRIREKDLELIDQLVDAGIFKSRSEAISFFARKGIEASKEWINRAIEQAKKIKELQDSIRREIEDFKE
;
A
#
# COMPACT_ATOMS: atom_id res chain seq x y z
N MET A 1 10.28 16.41 16.20
CA MET A 1 9.18 15.69 16.88
C MET A 1 9.22 15.92 18.37
N ASP A 2 8.13 16.46 18.91
CA ASP A 2 7.89 16.64 20.35
C ASP A 2 7.88 15.30 21.14
N GLU A 3 8.31 15.33 22.40
CA GLU A 3 8.44 14.14 23.24
C GLU A 3 7.09 13.49 23.58
N GLU A 4 6.02 14.27 23.77
CA GLU A 4 4.70 13.73 24.08
C GLU A 4 4.15 12.93 22.89
N LEU A 5 4.27 13.51 21.68
CA LEU A 5 3.85 12.87 20.44
C LEU A 5 4.64 11.59 20.18
N LYS A 6 5.97 11.65 20.32
CA LYS A 6 6.83 10.49 20.16
C LYS A 6 6.47 9.37 21.13
N LYS A 7 6.31 9.70 22.42
CA LYS A 7 5.96 8.73 23.46
C LYS A 7 4.62 8.06 23.15
N LYS A 8 3.62 8.82 22.69
CA LYS A 8 2.32 8.25 22.36
C LYS A 8 2.39 7.30 21.17
N ILE A 9 3.11 7.68 20.12
CA ILE A 9 3.35 6.82 18.96
C ILE A 9 4.08 5.55 19.38
N ASP A 10 5.11 5.66 20.22
CA ASP A 10 5.85 4.51 20.72
C ASP A 10 4.96 3.56 21.53
N GLU A 11 4.10 4.07 22.41
CA GLU A 11 3.15 3.25 23.16
C GLU A 11 2.23 2.44 22.24
N LEU A 12 1.66 3.07 21.21
CA LEU A 12 0.73 2.41 20.27
C LEU A 12 1.46 1.37 19.41
N LEU A 13 2.60 1.73 18.82
CA LEU A 13 3.33 0.83 17.94
C LEU A 13 3.98 -0.33 18.69
N ASN A 14 4.43 -0.11 19.94
CA ASN A 14 4.95 -1.20 20.78
C ASN A 14 3.83 -2.17 21.19
N LYS A 15 2.64 -1.66 21.52
CA LYS A 15 1.46 -2.50 21.79
C LYS A 15 1.15 -3.38 20.57
N PHE A 16 1.10 -2.80 19.37
CA PHE A 16 0.85 -3.55 18.14
C PHE A 16 1.94 -4.58 17.86
N GLU A 17 3.22 -4.22 18.00
CA GLU A 17 4.35 -5.13 17.81
C GLU A 17 4.30 -6.35 18.75
N VAL A 18 3.96 -6.13 20.03
CA VAL A 18 3.78 -7.22 21.00
C VAL A 18 2.67 -8.18 20.56
N GLN A 19 1.55 -7.65 20.07
CA GLN A 19 0.44 -8.48 19.59
C GLN A 19 0.81 -9.26 18.33
N VAL A 20 1.55 -8.67 17.40
CA VAL A 20 2.08 -9.33 16.20
C VAL A 20 3.03 -10.47 16.58
N LYS A 21 3.94 -10.24 17.52
CA LYS A 21 4.86 -11.28 18.02
C LYS A 21 4.13 -12.43 18.69
N GLU A 22 3.10 -12.13 19.46
CA GLU A 22 2.27 -13.14 20.11
C GLU A 22 1.47 -13.97 19.09
N LEU A 23 0.86 -13.33 18.09
CA LEU A 23 0.21 -14.01 16.98
C LEU A 23 1.19 -14.94 16.25
N THR A 24 2.38 -14.43 15.97
CA THR A 24 3.46 -15.17 15.31
C THR A 24 3.88 -16.41 16.10
N ARG A 25 4.06 -16.27 17.42
CA ARG A 25 4.38 -17.38 18.33
C ARG A 25 3.29 -18.46 18.27
N ARG A 26 2.02 -18.07 18.46
CA ARG A 26 0.88 -18.99 18.45
C ARG A 26 0.72 -19.73 17.12
N ILE A 27 0.99 -19.04 16.01
CA ILE A 27 0.95 -19.66 14.67
C ILE A 27 2.07 -20.67 14.51
N ARG A 28 3.31 -20.35 14.91
CA ARG A 28 4.43 -21.30 14.87
C ARG A 28 4.13 -22.55 15.68
N GLU A 29 3.61 -22.41 16.90
CA GLU A 29 3.24 -23.55 17.75
C GLU A 29 2.22 -24.47 17.06
N LEU A 30 1.23 -23.90 16.37
CA LEU A 30 0.25 -24.67 15.60
C LEU A 30 0.85 -25.28 14.32
N MET A 31 1.86 -24.67 13.71
CA MET A 31 2.56 -25.27 12.58
C MET A 31 3.43 -26.44 13.03
N ASP A 32 4.15 -26.28 14.14
CA ASP A 32 5.03 -27.29 14.72
C ASP A 32 4.24 -28.52 15.21
N SER A 33 3.00 -28.32 15.67
CA SER A 33 2.09 -29.42 16.02
C SER A 33 1.38 -30.06 14.81
N GLY A 34 1.65 -29.59 13.58
CA GLY A 34 1.01 -30.08 12.35
C GLY A 34 -0.42 -29.57 12.13
N GLU A 35 -0.90 -28.63 12.93
CA GLU A 35 -2.25 -28.08 12.91
C GLU A 35 -2.40 -26.89 11.93
N PHE A 36 -1.89 -27.05 10.70
CA PHE A 36 -1.85 -26.01 9.66
C PHE A 36 -3.18 -25.29 9.41
N ARG A 37 -4.31 -26.01 9.44
CA ARG A 37 -5.64 -25.40 9.28
C ARG A 37 -6.01 -24.46 10.41
N LYS A 38 -5.62 -24.79 11.65
CA LYS A 38 -5.85 -23.92 12.81
C LYS A 38 -4.91 -22.72 12.77
N ALA A 39 -3.64 -22.94 12.41
CA ALA A 39 -2.64 -21.89 12.21
C ALA A 39 -3.13 -20.85 11.20
N TYR A 40 -3.60 -21.31 10.04
CA TYR A 40 -4.16 -20.46 8.99
C TYR A 40 -5.42 -19.70 9.44
N ARG A 41 -6.36 -20.38 10.12
CA ARG A 41 -7.59 -19.73 10.60
C ARG A 41 -7.27 -18.63 11.61
N LEU A 42 -6.35 -18.92 12.54
CA LEU A 42 -5.88 -17.97 13.52
C LEU A 42 -5.22 -16.76 12.84
N TRP A 43 -4.31 -17.01 11.90
CA TRP A 43 -3.71 -15.97 11.06
C TRP A 43 -4.76 -15.06 10.43
N ARG A 44 -5.71 -15.62 9.70
CA ARG A 44 -6.71 -14.84 8.95
C ARG A 44 -7.58 -13.96 9.85
N ILE A 45 -7.94 -14.44 11.04
CA ILE A 45 -8.83 -13.72 11.95
C ILE A 45 -8.05 -12.66 12.73
N GLU A 46 -6.94 -13.05 13.35
CA GLU A 46 -6.19 -12.16 14.24
C GLU A 46 -5.44 -11.09 13.46
N SER A 47 -4.81 -11.39 12.30
CA SER A 47 -4.12 -10.36 11.50
C SER A 47 -5.04 -9.20 11.12
N ARG A 48 -6.27 -9.50 10.66
CA ARG A 48 -7.28 -8.49 10.32
C ARG A 48 -7.81 -7.72 11.54
N ARG A 49 -7.77 -8.34 12.71
CA ARG A 49 -8.13 -7.66 13.95
C ARG A 49 -7.02 -6.71 14.35
N LEU A 50 -5.78 -7.18 14.41
CA LEU A 50 -4.61 -6.37 14.75
C LEU A 50 -4.47 -5.16 13.83
N LEU A 51 -4.67 -5.34 12.53
CA LEU A 51 -4.63 -4.24 11.57
C LEU A 51 -5.70 -3.17 11.80
N ARG A 52 -6.92 -3.59 12.17
CA ARG A 52 -7.99 -2.66 12.53
C ARG A 52 -7.72 -1.97 13.85
N ASP A 53 -7.24 -2.71 14.85
CA ASP A 53 -6.85 -2.14 16.15
C ASP A 53 -5.74 -1.09 15.96
N LEU A 54 -4.79 -1.31 15.04
CA LEU A 54 -3.75 -0.33 14.68
C LEU A 54 -4.33 0.89 13.96
N GLU A 55 -5.27 0.70 13.04
CA GLU A 55 -5.96 1.80 12.36
C GLU A 55 -6.68 2.72 13.37
N ASP A 56 -7.48 2.14 14.26
CA ASP A 56 -8.19 2.86 15.33
C ASP A 56 -7.19 3.61 16.25
N ASP A 57 -6.09 2.94 16.63
CA ASP A 57 -5.02 3.52 17.46
C ASP A 57 -4.34 4.71 16.76
N LEU A 58 -4.14 4.65 15.43
CA LEU A 58 -3.54 5.72 14.64
C LEU A 58 -4.51 6.90 14.41
N GLU A 59 -5.80 6.64 14.24
CA GLU A 59 -6.82 7.69 14.18
C GLU A 59 -6.85 8.50 15.47
N ALA A 60 -6.63 7.87 16.62
CA ALA A 60 -6.55 8.57 17.91
C ALA A 60 -5.37 9.57 18.01
N LEU A 61 -4.39 9.51 17.10
CA LEU A 61 -3.31 10.50 17.03
C LEU A 61 -3.71 11.80 16.32
N GLU A 62 -4.84 11.82 15.61
CA GLU A 62 -5.28 12.98 14.83
C GLU A 62 -5.34 14.26 15.67
N ASP A 63 -5.90 14.18 16.89
CA ASP A 63 -6.02 15.33 17.79
C ASP A 63 -4.68 15.83 18.31
N LEU A 64 -3.70 14.94 18.48
CA LEU A 64 -2.34 15.32 18.87
C LEU A 64 -1.61 15.97 17.70
N PHE A 65 -1.79 15.47 16.49
CA PHE A 65 -1.20 16.10 15.30
C PHE A 65 -1.77 17.49 15.03
N LYS A 66 -3.08 17.70 15.24
CA LYS A 66 -3.72 19.04 15.12
C LYS A 66 -3.12 20.09 16.04
N ARG A 67 -2.52 19.68 17.17
CA ARG A 67 -1.91 20.57 18.16
C ARG A 67 -0.39 20.67 18.04
N SER A 68 0.22 19.83 17.20
CA SER A 68 1.67 19.74 17.02
C SER A 68 2.15 20.69 15.93
N SER A 69 3.43 21.04 15.95
CA SER A 69 4.02 21.85 14.87
C SER A 69 4.09 21.05 13.56
N ARG A 70 4.14 21.76 12.42
CA ARG A 70 4.31 21.16 11.10
C ARG A 70 5.52 20.21 11.03
N GLU A 71 6.66 20.63 11.58
CA GLU A 71 7.90 19.85 11.60
C GLU A 71 7.75 18.58 12.44
N ASP A 72 7.06 18.67 13.58
CA ASP A 72 6.80 17.52 14.44
C ASP A 72 5.88 16.49 13.80
N VAL A 73 4.86 16.94 13.05
CA VAL A 73 3.97 16.07 12.29
C VAL A 73 4.73 15.37 11.15
N GLU A 74 5.58 16.11 10.40
CA GLU A 74 6.42 15.52 9.34
C GLU A 74 7.35 14.42 9.90
N ASP A 75 8.01 14.69 11.02
CA ASP A 75 8.90 13.73 11.69
C ASP A 75 8.13 12.51 12.20
N ALA A 76 6.97 12.73 12.82
CA ALA A 76 6.12 11.67 13.34
C ALA A 76 5.66 10.72 12.22
N LEU A 77 5.30 11.25 11.05
CA LEU A 77 4.88 10.43 9.92
C LEU A 77 6.00 9.56 9.38
N LYS A 78 7.19 10.13 9.19
CA LYS A 78 8.38 9.35 8.80
C LYS A 78 8.67 8.26 9.82
N TYR A 79 8.52 8.58 11.10
CA TYR A 79 8.73 7.66 12.20
C TYR A 79 7.72 6.52 12.22
N ILE A 80 6.41 6.84 12.19
CA ILE A 80 5.30 5.87 12.16
C ILE A 80 5.47 4.94 10.97
N ARG A 81 5.64 5.50 9.76
CA ARG A 81 5.79 4.72 8.54
C ARG A 81 6.90 3.68 8.67
N ARG A 82 8.11 4.13 9.05
CA ARG A 82 9.27 3.24 9.17
C ARG A 82 9.04 2.13 10.20
N ARG A 83 8.42 2.46 11.34
CA ARG A 83 8.13 1.47 12.39
C ARG A 83 7.04 0.49 11.96
N VAL A 84 5.99 0.97 11.31
CA VAL A 84 4.89 0.14 10.79
C VAL A 84 5.40 -0.82 9.70
N GLU A 85 6.24 -0.35 8.78
CA GLU A 85 6.91 -1.20 7.77
C GLU A 85 7.70 -2.33 8.44
N GLN A 86 8.52 -2.03 9.46
CA GLN A 86 9.29 -3.04 10.21
C GLN A 86 8.40 -4.09 10.88
N ILE A 87 7.28 -3.68 11.46
CA ILE A 87 6.35 -4.62 12.12
C ILE A 87 5.63 -5.47 11.07
N PHE A 88 5.32 -4.91 9.90
CA PHE A 88 4.70 -5.65 8.80
C PHE A 88 5.62 -6.68 8.15
N ASP A 89 6.92 -6.46 8.11
CA ASP A 89 7.87 -7.47 7.63
C ASP A 89 7.73 -8.78 8.41
N GLU A 90 7.57 -8.72 9.75
CA GLU A 90 7.34 -9.92 10.57
C GLU A 90 6.01 -10.63 10.22
N LEU A 91 4.96 -9.86 9.93
CA LEU A 91 3.67 -10.40 9.51
C LEU A 91 3.75 -11.02 8.12
N PHE A 92 4.44 -10.40 7.16
CA PHE A 92 4.61 -10.93 5.82
C PHE A 92 5.46 -12.20 5.79
N ASP A 93 6.54 -12.24 6.55
CA ASP A 93 7.37 -13.44 6.74
C ASP A 93 6.54 -14.61 7.26
N LEU A 94 5.62 -14.35 8.19
CA LEU A 94 4.74 -15.36 8.73
C LEU A 94 3.72 -15.85 7.70
N ALA A 95 3.16 -14.94 6.90
CA ALA A 95 2.28 -15.29 5.79
C ALA A 95 3.01 -16.23 4.81
N GLU A 96 4.24 -15.88 4.41
CA GLU A 96 5.03 -16.70 3.50
C GLU A 96 5.29 -18.11 4.06
N LYS A 97 5.69 -18.21 5.34
CA LYS A 97 5.92 -19.48 6.05
C LYS A 97 4.67 -20.35 6.14
N LEU A 98 3.49 -19.77 6.22
CA LEU A 98 2.22 -20.48 6.19
C LEU A 98 1.87 -21.04 4.79
N GLY A 99 2.77 -20.92 3.81
CA GLY A 99 2.50 -21.34 2.43
C GLY A 99 1.48 -20.44 1.75
N VAL A 100 1.33 -19.20 2.23
CA VAL A 100 0.54 -18.18 1.55
C VAL A 100 1.31 -17.73 0.32
N LYS A 101 1.23 -18.52 -0.74
CA LYS A 101 1.71 -18.12 -2.06
C LYS A 101 0.61 -17.40 -2.82
N THR A 102 0.88 -16.14 -3.16
CA THR A 102 0.18 -15.45 -4.23
C THR A 102 0.41 -16.21 -5.54
N ARG A 103 -0.70 -16.66 -6.15
CA ARG A 103 -0.88 -17.07 -7.56
C ARG A 103 -0.73 -18.56 -7.93
N SER A 104 -1.87 -19.12 -8.35
CA SER A 104 -2.16 -20.25 -9.25
C SER A 104 -1.17 -21.43 -9.35
N PHE A 105 -1.63 -22.66 -9.06
CA PHE A 105 -1.94 -23.71 -10.05
C PHE A 105 -1.95 -25.11 -9.39
N ARG A 106 -2.94 -25.93 -9.76
CA ARG A 106 -3.06 -27.40 -9.60
C ARG A 106 -3.39 -28.03 -8.22
N SER A 107 -4.57 -28.65 -8.22
CA SER A 107 -5.05 -29.83 -7.46
C SER A 107 -5.22 -29.74 -5.94
N MET A 108 -6.50 -29.67 -5.56
CA MET A 108 -7.13 -30.37 -4.44
C MET A 108 -6.54 -30.11 -3.05
N ILE A 109 -6.65 -28.87 -2.57
CA ILE A 109 -7.01 -28.52 -1.18
C ILE A 109 -7.69 -27.13 -1.26
N THR A 110 -8.80 -26.99 -0.57
CA THR A 110 -9.69 -25.82 -0.50
C THR A 110 -8.92 -24.50 -0.33
N ILE A 111 -9.03 -23.60 -1.32
CA ILE A 111 -8.40 -22.28 -1.36
C ILE A 111 -9.06 -21.38 -0.30
N ILE A 112 -8.28 -20.89 0.67
CA ILE A 112 -8.72 -19.80 1.55
C ILE A 112 -7.93 -18.54 1.15
N PRO A 113 -8.59 -17.48 0.64
CA PRO A 113 -7.90 -16.36 0.01
C PRO A 113 -7.25 -15.40 1.03
N VAL A 114 -5.97 -15.09 0.81
CA VAL A 114 -5.13 -14.21 1.68
C VAL A 114 -4.92 -12.80 1.11
N LYS A 115 -5.52 -12.48 -0.04
CA LYS A 115 -5.47 -11.12 -0.64
C LYS A 115 -5.88 -10.00 0.33
N THR A 116 -6.70 -10.30 1.32
CA THR A 116 -7.25 -9.29 2.24
C THR A 116 -6.26 -8.68 3.22
N ILE A 117 -5.10 -9.29 3.47
CA ILE A 117 -4.14 -8.71 4.44
C ILE A 117 -3.30 -7.62 3.78
N GLU A 118 -2.88 -7.84 2.53
CA GLU A 118 -2.24 -6.81 1.71
C GLU A 118 -3.17 -5.61 1.50
N ASP A 119 -4.46 -5.87 1.23
CA ASP A 119 -5.47 -4.81 1.12
C ASP A 119 -5.62 -4.02 2.43
N THR A 120 -5.68 -4.69 3.59
CA THR A 120 -5.82 -4.02 4.89
C THR A 120 -4.52 -3.33 5.35
N VAL A 121 -3.33 -3.83 5.00
CA VAL A 121 -2.06 -3.11 5.22
C VAL A 121 -2.04 -1.80 4.44
N ASN A 122 -2.47 -1.84 3.17
CA ASN A 122 -2.61 -0.63 2.36
C ASN A 122 -3.67 0.32 2.92
N GLU A 123 -4.73 -0.21 3.54
CA GLU A 123 -5.76 0.57 4.22
C GLU A 123 -5.19 1.32 5.45
N VAL A 124 -4.40 0.65 6.30
CA VAL A 124 -3.69 1.28 7.43
C VAL A 124 -2.77 2.40 6.96
N ILE A 125 -1.99 2.17 5.89
CA ILE A 125 -1.11 3.20 5.31
C ILE A 125 -1.94 4.37 4.75
N SER A 126 -3.08 4.07 4.14
CA SER A 126 -4.02 5.08 3.68
C SER A 126 -4.62 5.87 4.83
N SER A 127 -4.89 5.25 5.98
CA SER A 127 -5.37 5.95 7.19
C SER A 127 -4.33 6.91 7.75
N ILE A 128 -3.05 6.51 7.77
CA ILE A 128 -1.94 7.43 8.10
C ILE A 128 -1.94 8.64 7.15
N ILE A 129 -2.14 8.41 5.85
CA ILE A 129 -2.22 9.47 4.84
C ILE A 129 -3.47 10.33 5.04
N ARG A 130 -4.64 9.75 5.37
CA ARG A 130 -5.89 10.49 5.60
C ARG A 130 -5.80 11.41 6.81
N VAL A 131 -5.24 10.91 7.92
CA VAL A 131 -4.97 11.72 9.12
C VAL A 131 -4.11 12.93 8.75
N PHE A 132 -3.14 12.74 7.84
CA PHE A 132 -2.31 13.83 7.33
C PHE A 132 -3.04 14.78 6.37
N GLU A 133 -3.84 14.27 5.45
CA GLU A 133 -4.68 15.08 4.56
C GLU A 133 -5.69 15.93 5.33
N ASN A 134 -6.11 15.54 6.54
CA ASN A 134 -7.02 16.33 7.37
C ASN A 134 -6.33 17.49 8.10
N ILE A 135 -4.99 17.53 8.12
CA ILE A 135 -4.17 18.63 8.69
C ILE A 135 -3.84 19.69 7.59
N ARG A 136 -4.41 19.53 6.39
CA ARG A 136 -4.03 20.06 5.06
C ARG A 136 -3.77 21.55 4.81
N SER A 137 -4.07 22.52 5.67
CA SER A 137 -4.07 23.90 5.17
C SER A 137 -2.68 24.53 4.94
N GLU A 138 -1.58 23.87 5.31
CA GLU A 138 -0.24 24.50 5.27
C GLU A 138 0.88 23.64 4.63
N LEU A 139 0.61 22.43 4.13
CA LEU A 139 1.63 21.40 3.95
C LEU A 139 1.79 20.84 2.52
N GLU A 140 1.50 21.61 1.47
CA GLU A 140 1.31 21.10 0.10
C GLU A 140 2.56 20.45 -0.57
N ASP A 141 3.78 20.95 -0.34
CA ASP A 141 4.93 20.61 -1.22
C ASP A 141 5.64 19.29 -0.92
N LYS A 142 5.46 18.69 0.26
CA LYS A 142 6.18 17.46 0.67
C LYS A 142 5.30 16.21 0.76
N ILE A 143 3.99 16.37 0.62
CA ILE A 143 3.04 15.26 0.56
C ILE A 143 3.35 14.38 -0.66
N GLU A 144 3.76 14.97 -1.78
CA GLU A 144 4.08 14.21 -3.00
C GLU A 144 5.31 13.31 -2.87
N GLU A 145 6.34 13.72 -2.12
CA GLU A 145 7.54 12.91 -1.90
C GLU A 145 7.25 11.71 -0.99
N ILE A 146 6.44 11.93 0.05
CA ILE A 146 5.98 10.88 0.97
C ILE A 146 5.02 9.91 0.25
N MET A 147 4.08 10.44 -0.55
CA MET A 147 3.11 9.66 -1.33
C MET A 147 3.68 9.00 -2.59
N GLY A 148 4.83 9.45 -3.11
CA GLY A 148 5.45 8.88 -4.31
C GLY A 148 5.83 7.40 -4.20
N SER A 149 5.88 6.89 -2.97
CA SER A 149 6.16 5.48 -2.68
C SER A 149 4.93 4.59 -2.46
N TYR A 150 3.73 5.18 -2.31
CA TYR A 150 2.48 4.47 -1.94
C TYR A 150 1.23 4.93 -2.70
N ARG A 151 1.33 5.56 -3.88
CA ARG A 151 0.13 5.85 -4.69
C ARG A 151 -0.57 4.56 -5.14
N SER A 152 -1.50 4.17 -4.29
CA SER A 152 -2.77 3.44 -4.38
C SER A 152 -3.30 3.08 -5.77
N THR A 153 -3.97 1.93 -5.80
CA THR A 153 -4.89 1.49 -6.86
C THR A 153 -5.82 2.64 -7.28
N GLN A 154 -5.59 3.21 -8.46
CA GLN A 154 -6.45 4.24 -9.03
C GLN A 154 -7.65 3.61 -9.75
N VAL A 155 -8.86 4.14 -9.49
CA VAL A 155 -10.05 3.75 -10.24
C VAL A 155 -10.10 4.55 -11.53
N VAL A 156 -9.78 3.91 -12.65
CA VAL A 156 -9.77 4.52 -13.98
C VAL A 156 -10.93 3.95 -14.79
N SER A 157 -11.80 4.83 -15.29
CA SER A 157 -12.82 4.45 -16.27
C SER A 157 -12.21 4.42 -17.67
N VAL A 158 -12.31 3.28 -18.36
CA VAL A 158 -11.72 3.06 -19.69
C VAL A 158 -12.76 2.55 -20.67
N ARG A 159 -12.70 3.04 -21.92
CA ARG A 159 -13.51 2.49 -23.03
C ARG A 159 -12.76 1.32 -23.65
N ILE A 160 -13.43 0.17 -23.72
CA ILE A 160 -12.89 -1.07 -24.28
C ILE A 160 -13.81 -1.50 -25.42
N ARG A 161 -13.23 -2.05 -26.49
CA ARG A 161 -14.01 -2.59 -27.61
C ARG A 161 -14.77 -3.84 -27.14
N GLU A 162 -15.96 -4.04 -27.68
CA GLU A 162 -16.85 -5.14 -27.29
C GLU A 162 -16.16 -6.52 -27.35
N LYS A 163 -15.44 -6.82 -28.43
CA LYS A 163 -14.67 -8.08 -28.57
C LYS A 163 -13.60 -8.28 -27.50
N ASP A 164 -12.93 -7.20 -27.08
CA ASP A 164 -11.89 -7.26 -26.06
C ASP A 164 -12.54 -7.42 -24.66
N LEU A 165 -13.72 -6.84 -24.46
CA LEU A 165 -14.52 -7.00 -23.25
C LEU A 165 -15.09 -8.42 -23.12
N GLU A 166 -15.61 -9.01 -24.20
CA GLU A 166 -16.07 -10.40 -24.22
C GLU A 166 -14.95 -11.39 -23.86
N LEU A 167 -13.73 -11.16 -24.37
CA LEU A 167 -12.58 -11.97 -23.99
C LEU A 167 -12.26 -11.82 -22.50
N ILE A 168 -12.29 -10.60 -21.97
CA ILE A 168 -12.12 -10.36 -20.53
C ILE A 168 -13.20 -11.09 -19.73
N ASP A 169 -14.45 -11.08 -20.19
CA ASP A 169 -15.56 -11.77 -19.56
C ASP A 169 -15.38 -13.28 -19.53
N GLN A 170 -15.01 -13.89 -20.66
CA GLN A 170 -14.70 -15.32 -20.72
C GLN A 170 -13.59 -15.71 -19.76
N LEU A 171 -12.58 -14.86 -19.59
CA LEU A 171 -11.49 -15.08 -18.65
C LEU A 171 -11.96 -14.94 -17.18
N VAL A 172 -12.94 -14.08 -16.91
CA VAL A 172 -13.57 -13.95 -15.59
C VAL A 172 -14.48 -15.16 -15.31
N ASP A 173 -15.31 -15.55 -16.28
CA ASP A 173 -16.25 -16.66 -16.18
C ASP A 173 -15.54 -18.01 -16.06
N ALA A 174 -14.39 -18.16 -16.73
CA ALA A 174 -13.49 -19.32 -16.58
C ALA A 174 -12.75 -19.33 -15.23
N GLY A 175 -12.91 -18.31 -14.40
CA GLY A 175 -12.27 -18.18 -13.09
C GLY A 175 -10.78 -17.84 -13.15
N ILE A 176 -10.27 -17.41 -14.31
CA ILE A 176 -8.87 -17.00 -14.49
C ILE A 176 -8.63 -15.65 -13.79
N PHE A 177 -9.63 -14.76 -13.79
CA PHE A 177 -9.64 -13.50 -13.03
C PHE A 177 -10.95 -13.38 -12.22
N LYS A 178 -10.92 -12.68 -11.07
CA LYS A 178 -12.10 -12.52 -10.19
C LYS A 178 -13.04 -11.40 -10.63
N SER A 179 -12.52 -10.43 -11.38
CA SER A 179 -13.29 -9.32 -11.90
C SER A 179 -12.64 -8.77 -13.17
N ARG A 180 -13.43 -8.06 -13.99
CA ARG A 180 -12.93 -7.35 -15.17
C ARG A 180 -11.80 -6.39 -14.81
N SER A 181 -11.91 -5.69 -13.69
CA SER A 181 -10.87 -4.76 -13.21
C SER A 181 -9.57 -5.47 -12.86
N GLU A 182 -9.61 -6.68 -12.29
CA GLU A 182 -8.40 -7.47 -12.03
C GLU A 182 -7.73 -7.91 -13.33
N ALA A 183 -8.52 -8.38 -14.30
CA ALA A 183 -8.03 -8.76 -15.62
C ALA A 183 -7.37 -7.57 -16.33
N ILE A 184 -8.03 -6.41 -16.35
CA ILE A 184 -7.54 -5.18 -16.98
C ILE A 184 -6.24 -4.72 -16.31
N SER A 185 -6.18 -4.68 -14.98
CA SER A 185 -4.97 -4.29 -14.26
C SER A 185 -3.79 -5.22 -14.55
N PHE A 186 -4.05 -6.53 -14.67
CA PHE A 186 -3.03 -7.49 -15.05
C PHE A 186 -2.49 -7.24 -16.46
N PHE A 187 -3.39 -7.05 -17.44
CA PHE A 187 -3.00 -6.78 -18.82
C PHE A 187 -2.30 -5.43 -18.97
N ALA A 188 -2.76 -4.39 -18.26
CA ALA A 188 -2.10 -3.09 -18.24
C ALA A 188 -0.66 -3.20 -17.73
N ARG A 189 -0.45 -3.90 -16.61
CA ARG A 189 0.89 -4.11 -16.05
C ARG A 189 1.79 -4.89 -17.01
N LYS A 190 1.29 -5.98 -17.59
CA LYS A 190 2.05 -6.78 -18.57
C LYS A 190 2.34 -6.01 -19.85
N GLY A 191 1.40 -5.17 -20.29
CA GLY A 191 1.58 -4.26 -21.41
C GLY A 191 2.70 -3.26 -21.14
N ILE A 192 2.71 -2.63 -19.96
CA ILE A 192 3.77 -1.70 -19.53
C ILE A 192 5.13 -2.41 -19.44
N GLU A 193 5.17 -3.61 -18.83
CA GLU A 193 6.41 -4.40 -18.71
C GLU A 193 7.00 -4.75 -20.08
N ALA A 194 6.18 -5.23 -21.02
CA ALA A 194 6.60 -5.53 -22.39
C ALA A 194 7.04 -4.28 -23.16
N SER A 195 6.52 -3.12 -22.77
CA SER A 195 6.68 -1.83 -23.42
C SER A 195 7.74 -0.93 -22.78
N LYS A 196 8.39 -1.39 -21.72
CA LYS A 196 9.19 -0.55 -20.81
C LYS A 196 10.25 0.28 -21.53
N GLU A 197 10.95 -0.32 -22.48
CA GLU A 197 12.04 0.34 -23.21
C GLU A 197 11.55 1.50 -24.09
N TRP A 198 10.44 1.32 -24.83
CA TRP A 198 9.91 2.39 -25.66
C TRP A 198 9.22 3.48 -24.82
N ILE A 199 8.52 3.10 -23.76
CA ILE A 199 7.89 4.05 -22.82
C ILE A 199 8.95 4.96 -22.22
N ASN A 200 10.06 4.39 -21.75
CA ASN A 200 11.16 5.17 -21.17
C ASN A 200 11.76 6.16 -22.18
N ARG A 201 11.98 5.72 -23.43
CA ARG A 201 12.45 6.61 -24.50
C ARG A 201 11.47 7.74 -24.78
N ALA A 202 10.16 7.45 -24.82
CA ALA A 202 9.13 8.46 -25.04
C ALA A 202 9.08 9.48 -23.89
N ILE A 203 9.18 9.02 -22.63
CA ILE A 203 9.23 9.89 -21.45
C ILE A 203 10.48 10.79 -21.50
N GLU A 204 11.64 10.24 -21.87
CA GLU A 204 12.87 11.01 -21.98
C GLU A 204 12.78 12.11 -23.04
N GLN A 205 12.20 11.81 -24.21
CA GLN A 205 11.98 12.80 -25.26
C GLN A 205 10.96 13.87 -24.83
N ALA A 206 9.88 13.47 -24.14
CA ALA A 206 8.91 14.41 -23.60
C ALA A 206 9.52 15.37 -22.56
N LYS A 207 10.45 14.88 -21.71
CA LYS A 207 11.20 15.72 -20.78
C LYS A 207 12.05 16.76 -21.50
N LYS A 208 12.78 16.35 -22.54
CA LYS A 208 13.58 17.26 -23.36
C LYS A 208 12.73 18.36 -23.98
N ILE A 209 11.55 18.02 -24.50
CA ILE A 209 10.60 19.01 -25.04
C ILE A 209 10.16 19.99 -23.94
N LYS A 210 9.86 19.50 -22.74
CA LYS A 210 9.46 20.35 -21.62
C LYS A 210 10.58 21.30 -21.18
N GLU A 211 11.82 20.80 -21.08
CA GLU A 211 13.01 21.60 -20.77
C GLU A 211 13.28 22.67 -21.84
N LEU A 212 13.09 22.33 -23.12
CA LEU A 212 13.14 23.29 -24.23
C LEU A 212 12.03 24.35 -24.13
N GLN A 213 10.80 23.96 -23.80
CA GLN A 213 9.70 24.91 -23.61
C GLN A 213 9.95 25.85 -22.42
N ASP A 214 10.50 25.33 -21.32
CA ASP A 214 10.80 26.12 -20.13
C ASP A 214 12.00 27.04 -20.33
N SER A 215 13.03 26.62 -21.09
CA SER A 215 14.15 27.51 -21.47
C SER A 215 13.71 28.63 -22.40
N ILE A 216 12.88 28.34 -23.42
CA ILE A 216 12.29 29.37 -24.29
C ILE A 216 11.43 30.34 -23.48
N ARG A 217 10.64 29.85 -22.50
CA ARG A 217 9.83 30.72 -21.63
C ARG A 217 10.71 31.68 -20.82
N ARG A 218 11.80 31.17 -20.24
CA ARG A 218 12.76 31.99 -19.46
C ARG A 218 13.44 33.04 -20.33
N GLU A 219 13.91 32.68 -21.51
CA GLU A 219 14.51 33.66 -22.44
C GLU A 219 13.50 34.77 -22.79
N ILE A 220 12.23 34.45 -23.02
CA ILE A 220 11.20 35.46 -23.31
C ILE A 220 10.90 36.36 -22.11
N GLU A 221 10.99 35.84 -20.89
CA GLU A 221 10.85 36.60 -19.65
C GLU A 221 12.04 37.54 -19.42
N ASP A 222 13.27 37.07 -19.68
CA ASP A 222 14.50 37.86 -19.61
C ASP A 222 14.55 38.98 -20.67
N PHE A 223 13.87 38.83 -21.81
CA PHE A 223 13.72 39.87 -22.84
C PHE A 223 12.68 40.95 -22.51
N LYS A 224 11.88 40.78 -21.44
CA LYS A 224 10.85 41.72 -21.01
C LYS A 224 11.26 42.65 -19.87
N GLU A 225 12.42 42.41 -19.23
CA GLU A 225 13.11 43.39 -18.36
C GLU A 225 14.00 44.33 -19.19
#